data_AF-A0A3P7FDT5-F1
#
_entry.id   AF-A0A3P7FDT5-F1
#
_cell.length_a   1.000
_cell.length_b   1.000
_cell.length_c   1.000
_cell.angle_alpha   90.00
_cell.angle_beta   90.00
_cell.angle_gamma   90.00
#
_symmetry.space_group_name_H-M   'P 1'
#
loop_
_entity.id
_entity.type
_entity.pdbx_description
1 polymer ?
#
loop_
_entity_poly.entity_id
_entity_poly.type
_entity_poly.pdbx_seq_one_letter_code
_entity_poly.pdbx_strand_id
1 'polypeptide(L)'
;MEKPIGASRLFVCHVENSRFVYLHSEYHNQAIQTIENQLMDQWSALLPFPRGTISTYTACAYLEMNGKIEHVYRAIVANVNNGEVEIRAADHGWRKQLPIECCYSGRLRILNKQFADAPFMYVCRFASSMEHYPHFSETAILRRVMPQGSAVNVRCEKTKGTAPYKADFINDKGENIWELVEKIKADEHVVHPCFDLVHYDDKRVRLLSFHVPDGYREELEIFTPFAKGKMQLTNFLHSIISAEYPANFVMDEFVFRVTVVREKLRINL
;
A
#
# COMPACT_ATOMS: atom_id res chain seq x y z
N MET A 1 10.98 -17.30 -2.49
CA MET A 1 9.89 -18.20 -2.91
C MET A 1 8.69 -17.88 -2.06
N GLU A 2 7.62 -17.34 -2.63
CA GLU A 2 6.33 -17.20 -1.92
C GLU A 2 5.83 -18.59 -1.53
N LYS A 3 5.44 -18.79 -0.27
CA LYS A 3 4.80 -20.05 0.14
C LYS A 3 3.39 -20.11 -0.44
N PRO A 4 2.86 -21.28 -0.80
CA PRO A 4 1.47 -21.38 -1.22
C PRO A 4 0.52 -20.91 -0.10
N ILE A 5 -0.46 -20.08 -0.44
CA ILE A 5 -1.49 -19.57 0.49
C ILE A 5 -2.13 -20.68 1.33
N GLY A 6 -2.43 -21.84 0.73
CA GLY A 6 -3.11 -22.95 1.39
C GLY A 6 -2.29 -23.75 2.40
N ALA A 7 -1.00 -23.45 2.57
CA ALA A 7 -0.10 -24.20 3.47
C ALA A 7 0.33 -23.40 4.71
N SER A 8 -0.13 -22.16 4.88
CA SER A 8 0.32 -21.27 5.94
C SER A 8 -0.86 -20.70 6.72
N ARG A 9 -0.66 -20.51 8.04
CA ARG A 9 -1.55 -19.66 8.83
C ARG A 9 -1.41 -18.22 8.33
N LEU A 10 -2.53 -17.58 8.02
CA LEU A 10 -2.57 -16.23 7.49
C LEU A 10 -3.21 -15.27 8.48
N PHE A 11 -2.79 -14.02 8.40
CA PHE A 11 -3.25 -12.93 9.24
C PHE A 11 -3.72 -11.78 8.37
N VAL A 12 -4.80 -11.13 8.76
CA VAL A 12 -5.31 -9.95 8.07
C VAL A 12 -4.35 -8.79 8.30
N CYS A 13 -3.77 -8.27 7.23
CA CYS A 13 -2.95 -7.07 7.30
C CYS A 13 -3.80 -5.82 7.12
N HIS A 14 -4.54 -5.75 6.01
CA HIS A 14 -5.39 -4.62 5.69
C HIS A 14 -6.60 -5.09 4.88
N VAL A 15 -7.74 -4.45 5.10
CA VAL A 15 -8.95 -4.66 4.32
C VAL A 15 -9.22 -3.35 3.59
N GLU A 16 -8.91 -3.30 2.29
CA GLU A 16 -9.33 -2.17 1.47
C GLU A 16 -10.84 -2.23 1.29
N ASN A 17 -11.34 -3.39 0.83
CA ASN A 17 -12.75 -3.70 0.61
C ASN A 17 -12.94 -5.20 0.27
N SER A 18 -14.15 -5.60 -0.15
CA SER A 18 -14.48 -6.98 -0.53
C SER A 18 -13.69 -7.51 -1.75
N ARG A 19 -13.12 -6.63 -2.57
CA ARG A 19 -12.27 -7.01 -3.71
C ARG A 19 -10.79 -7.12 -3.35
N PHE A 20 -10.32 -6.45 -2.30
CA PHE A 20 -8.92 -6.47 -1.91
C PHE A 20 -8.74 -6.60 -0.39
N VAL A 21 -8.42 -7.82 0.01
CA VAL A 21 -7.99 -8.20 1.35
C VAL A 21 -6.51 -8.55 1.30
N TYR A 22 -5.70 -7.84 2.07
CA TYR A 22 -4.25 -8.04 2.15
C TYR A 22 -3.92 -8.93 3.34
N LEU A 23 -3.13 -9.98 3.10
CA LEU A 23 -2.78 -10.97 4.11
C LEU A 23 -1.28 -11.17 4.27
N HIS A 24 -0.88 -11.45 5.49
CA HIS A 24 0.47 -11.87 5.84
C HIS A 24 0.51 -13.33 6.28
N SER A 25 1.59 -14.01 5.91
CA SER A 25 2.00 -15.24 6.60
C SER A 25 2.95 -14.89 7.75
N GLU A 26 3.24 -15.85 8.63
CA GLU A 26 4.28 -15.69 9.66
C GLU A 26 5.63 -15.30 9.05
N TYR A 27 5.97 -15.86 7.88
CA TYR A 27 7.19 -15.51 7.15
C TYR A 27 7.17 -14.04 6.69
N HIS A 28 6.03 -13.56 6.15
CA HIS A 28 5.91 -12.15 5.75
C HIS A 28 6.13 -11.23 6.95
N ASN A 29 5.48 -11.51 8.08
CA ASN A 29 5.62 -10.70 9.30
C ASN A 29 7.08 -10.58 9.75
N GLN A 30 7.82 -11.70 9.76
CA GLN A 30 9.23 -11.71 10.14
C GLN A 30 10.11 -10.95 9.15
N ALA A 31 9.86 -11.13 7.84
CA ALA A 31 10.62 -10.45 6.79
C ALA A 31 10.38 -8.93 6.81
N ILE A 32 9.12 -8.51 6.93
CA ILE A 32 8.72 -7.10 7.03
C ILE A 32 9.37 -6.45 8.24
N GLN A 33 9.24 -7.06 9.43
CA GLN A 33 9.83 -6.52 10.65
C GLN A 33 11.36 -6.35 10.52
N THR A 34 12.03 -7.31 9.88
CA THR A 34 13.48 -7.23 9.63
C THR A 34 13.82 -6.05 8.71
N ILE A 35 13.07 -5.89 7.61
CA ILE A 35 13.27 -4.81 6.65
C ILE A 35 13.00 -3.44 7.27
N GLU A 36 11.92 -3.29 8.03
CA GLU A 36 11.54 -2.03 8.68
C GLU A 36 12.57 -1.60 9.72
N ASN A 37 13.08 -2.55 10.52
CA ASN A 37 14.17 -2.28 11.46
C ASN A 37 15.44 -1.83 10.72
N GLN A 38 15.85 -2.55 9.66
CA GLN A 38 17.02 -2.19 8.86
C GLN A 38 16.86 -0.84 8.16
N LEU A 39 15.66 -0.51 7.68
CA LEU A 39 15.35 0.79 7.10
C LEU A 39 15.43 1.91 8.13
N MET A 40 14.95 1.66 9.35
CA MET A 40 15.05 2.61 10.45
C MET A 40 16.52 2.87 10.81
N ASP A 41 17.33 1.82 10.95
CA ASP A 41 18.76 1.92 11.26
C ASP A 41 19.53 2.71 10.19
N GLN A 42 19.11 2.58 8.92
CA GLN A 42 19.73 3.25 7.78
C GLN A 42 19.02 4.54 7.37
N TRP A 43 18.01 4.99 8.13
CA TRP A 43 17.14 6.08 7.72
C TRP A 43 17.91 7.35 7.38
N SER A 44 18.88 7.72 8.22
CA SER A 44 19.73 8.89 8.06
C SER A 44 20.59 8.84 6.79
N ALA A 45 20.97 7.65 6.33
CA ALA A 45 21.78 7.42 5.14
C ALA A 45 20.95 7.42 3.83
N LEU A 46 19.63 7.20 3.90
CA LEU A 46 18.77 7.29 2.73
C LEU A 46 18.66 8.74 2.25
N LEU A 47 18.71 8.96 0.94
CA LEU A 47 18.65 10.32 0.37
C LEU A 47 17.20 10.83 0.35
N PRO A 48 16.93 12.10 0.71
CA PRO A 48 15.63 12.71 0.48
C PRO A 48 15.36 12.86 -1.02
N PHE A 49 14.08 12.97 -1.40
CA PHE A 49 13.72 13.28 -2.78
C PHE A 49 14.09 14.74 -3.13
N PRO A 50 14.77 15.01 -4.26
CA PRO A 50 14.89 16.36 -4.79
C PRO A 50 13.51 16.93 -5.17
N ARG A 51 13.35 18.26 -5.06
CA ARG A 51 12.10 18.94 -5.43
C ARG A 51 11.73 18.63 -6.89
N GLY A 52 10.46 18.32 -7.14
CA GLY A 52 9.92 18.01 -8.46
C GLY A 52 10.19 16.60 -8.98
N THR A 53 10.84 15.73 -8.18
CA THR A 53 11.24 14.39 -8.66
C THR A 53 10.36 13.23 -8.16
N ILE A 54 9.44 13.49 -7.23
CA ILE A 54 8.49 12.48 -6.77
C ILE A 54 7.53 12.18 -7.94
N SER A 55 7.45 10.90 -8.33
CA SER A 55 6.60 10.47 -9.43
C SER A 55 5.82 9.21 -9.06
N THR A 56 4.64 9.06 -9.68
CA THR A 56 3.75 7.92 -9.49
C THR A 56 4.46 6.59 -9.74
N TYR A 57 4.11 5.59 -8.93
CA TYR A 57 4.66 4.24 -8.86
C TYR A 57 6.12 4.12 -8.42
N THR A 58 6.75 5.23 -8.02
CA THR A 58 8.10 5.19 -7.45
C THR A 58 8.07 4.61 -6.05
N ALA A 59 8.95 3.64 -5.80
CA ALA A 59 9.20 3.08 -4.49
C ALA A 59 10.04 4.02 -3.62
N CYS A 60 9.66 4.15 -2.36
CA CYS A 60 10.26 5.05 -1.39
C CYS A 60 10.26 4.42 0.00
N ALA A 61 11.02 5.02 0.92
CA ALA A 61 10.86 4.81 2.35
C ALA A 61 10.01 5.95 2.92
N TYR A 62 9.10 5.63 3.83
CA TYR A 62 8.21 6.59 4.49
C TYR A 62 8.41 6.56 6.00
N LEU A 63 8.63 7.73 6.60
CA LEU A 63 8.68 7.90 8.04
C LEU A 63 7.33 8.32 8.60
N GLU A 64 6.72 7.43 9.36
CA GLU A 64 5.56 7.74 10.20
C GLU A 64 6.00 8.23 11.58
N MET A 65 5.30 9.26 12.06
CA MET A 65 5.51 9.80 13.41
C MET A 65 4.22 9.56 14.19
N ASN A 66 4.27 8.67 15.17
CA ASN A 66 3.18 8.39 16.09
C ASN A 66 3.53 8.98 17.46
N GLY A 67 3.29 10.28 17.60
CA GLY A 67 3.78 11.06 18.73
C GLY A 67 5.31 11.15 18.71
N LYS A 68 5.97 10.51 19.68
CA LYS A 68 7.44 10.43 19.77
C LYS A 68 8.02 9.16 19.16
N ILE A 69 7.17 8.25 18.70
CA ILE A 69 7.59 6.96 18.14
C ILE A 69 7.73 7.12 16.64
N GLU A 70 8.92 6.80 16.14
CA GLU A 70 9.27 6.79 14.73
C GLU A 70 9.10 5.37 14.19
N HIS A 71 8.47 5.25 13.02
CA HIS A 71 8.39 3.98 12.31
C HIS A 71 8.60 4.20 10.83
N VAL A 72 9.38 3.32 10.19
CA VAL A 72 9.72 3.45 8.76
C VAL A 72 9.13 2.29 7.98
N TYR A 73 8.41 2.63 6.92
CA TYR A 73 7.78 1.69 6.01
C TYR A 73 8.42 1.75 4.63
N ARG A 74 8.45 0.60 3.93
CA ARG A 74 8.51 0.63 2.46
C ARG A 74 7.19 1.15 1.93
N ALA A 75 7.24 2.07 0.99
CA ALA A 75 6.07 2.69 0.40
C ALA A 75 6.23 2.82 -1.12
N ILE A 76 5.11 3.00 -1.80
CA ILE A 76 5.03 3.27 -3.23
C ILE A 76 4.16 4.50 -3.42
N VAL A 77 4.64 5.47 -4.20
CA VAL A 77 3.84 6.64 -4.56
C VAL A 77 2.68 6.19 -5.43
N ALA A 78 1.45 6.36 -4.95
CA ALA A 78 0.24 6.01 -5.68
C ALA A 78 -0.23 7.16 -6.58
N ASN A 79 -0.09 8.40 -6.11
CA ASN A 79 -0.47 9.57 -6.87
C ASN A 79 0.29 10.83 -6.41
N VAL A 80 0.45 11.79 -7.32
CA VAL A 80 1.03 13.12 -7.03
C VAL A 80 0.08 14.16 -7.61
N ASN A 81 -0.55 14.94 -6.73
CA ASN A 81 -1.49 15.99 -7.07
C ASN A 81 -0.93 17.36 -6.65
N ASN A 82 -1.60 18.45 -7.02
CA ASN A 82 -1.21 19.81 -6.66
C ASN A 82 -1.14 20.00 -5.14
N GLY A 83 0.05 19.82 -4.56
CA GLY A 83 0.33 20.00 -3.14
C GLY A 83 0.33 18.74 -2.28
N GLU A 84 -0.03 17.57 -2.83
CA GLU A 84 -0.19 16.33 -2.06
C GLU A 84 0.38 15.11 -2.77
N VAL A 85 0.88 14.17 -1.98
CA VAL A 85 1.38 12.87 -2.41
C VAL A 85 0.58 11.80 -1.69
N GLU A 86 -0.03 10.90 -2.44
CA GLU A 86 -0.63 9.69 -1.89
C GLU A 86 0.38 8.56 -2.00
N ILE A 87 0.62 7.86 -0.89
CA ILE A 87 1.47 6.67 -0.82
C ILE A 87 0.63 5.44 -0.45
N ARG A 88 1.10 4.28 -0.89
CA ARG A 88 0.65 2.95 -0.47
C ARG A 88 1.80 2.29 0.29
N ALA A 89 1.55 1.81 1.50
CA ALA A 89 2.54 1.02 2.22
C ALA A 89 2.75 -0.29 1.48
N ALA A 90 3.97 -0.51 0.99
CA ALA A 90 4.28 -1.58 0.07
C ALA A 90 3.91 -2.93 0.67
N ASP A 91 4.28 -3.14 1.93
CA ASP A 91 4.08 -4.40 2.63
C ASP A 91 2.76 -4.50 3.38
N HIS A 92 2.00 -3.41 3.50
CA HIS A 92 0.81 -3.36 4.35
C HIS A 92 -0.48 -3.02 3.62
N GLY A 93 -0.42 -2.55 2.37
CA GLY A 93 -1.58 -2.25 1.53
C GLY A 93 -2.36 -0.99 1.91
N TRP A 94 -2.23 -0.45 3.13
CA TRP A 94 -2.86 0.80 3.53
C TRP A 94 -2.34 1.99 2.72
N ARG A 95 -3.13 3.06 2.65
CA ARG A 95 -2.77 4.31 1.98
C ARG A 95 -2.68 5.48 2.93
N LYS A 96 -1.92 6.49 2.53
CA LYS A 96 -1.81 7.75 3.27
C LYS A 96 -1.58 8.93 2.33
N GLN A 97 -2.28 10.02 2.59
CA GLN A 97 -2.03 11.30 1.93
C GLN A 97 -1.09 12.15 2.78
N LEU A 98 -0.14 12.80 2.11
CA LEU A 98 0.90 13.61 2.72
C LEU A 98 1.00 14.93 1.97
N PRO A 99 1.14 16.07 2.66
CA PRO A 99 1.53 17.32 2.01
C PRO A 99 2.89 17.14 1.31
N ILE A 100 2.98 17.58 0.05
CA ILE A 100 4.17 17.38 -0.79
C ILE A 100 5.43 18.01 -0.17
N GLU A 101 5.27 19.12 0.55
CA GLU A 101 6.37 19.79 1.25
C GLU A 101 6.94 18.92 2.37
N CYS A 102 6.10 18.15 3.09
CA CYS A 102 6.57 17.19 4.08
C CYS A 102 7.35 16.05 3.43
N CYS A 103 6.97 15.64 2.22
CA CYS A 103 7.70 14.62 1.48
C CYS A 103 9.12 15.10 1.15
N TYR A 104 9.27 16.31 0.62
CA TYR A 104 10.57 16.91 0.31
C TYR A 104 11.40 17.28 1.54
N SER A 105 10.77 17.57 2.67
CA SER A 105 11.46 17.82 3.94
C SER A 105 12.04 16.54 4.58
N GLY A 106 12.01 15.41 3.87
CA GLY A 106 12.63 14.16 4.28
C GLY A 106 11.68 13.13 4.85
N ARG A 107 10.35 13.35 4.83
CA ARG A 107 9.39 12.32 5.24
C ARG A 107 9.29 11.16 4.26
N LEU A 108 9.61 11.42 2.99
CA LEU A 108 9.89 10.41 2.00
C LEU A 108 11.38 10.43 1.65
N ARG A 109 11.98 9.25 1.58
CA ARG A 109 13.36 9.07 1.13
C ARG A 109 13.44 8.05 0.01
N ILE A 110 14.44 8.21 -0.84
CA ILE A 110 14.73 7.32 -1.96
C ILE A 110 15.11 5.96 -1.41
N LEU A 111 14.44 4.91 -1.90
CA LEU A 111 14.69 3.55 -1.46
C LEU A 111 15.90 2.96 -2.20
N ASN A 112 16.81 2.31 -1.47
CA ASN A 112 17.94 1.62 -2.07
C ASN A 112 17.53 0.27 -2.68
N LYS A 113 18.30 -0.21 -3.67
CA LYS A 113 18.03 -1.48 -4.37
C LYS A 113 17.91 -2.68 -3.43
N GLN A 114 18.65 -2.70 -2.33
CA GLN A 114 18.58 -3.78 -1.32
C GLN A 114 17.21 -3.94 -0.68
N PHE A 115 16.38 -2.89 -0.67
CA PHE A 115 15.03 -2.92 -0.12
C PHE A 115 13.97 -2.98 -1.22
N ALA A 116 14.38 -3.11 -2.50
CA ALA A 116 13.52 -2.99 -3.67
C ALA A 116 12.77 -4.28 -4.04
N ASP A 117 12.86 -5.31 -3.21
CA ASP A 117 12.17 -6.59 -3.43
C ASP A 117 10.65 -6.41 -3.47
N ALA A 118 9.95 -7.36 -4.07
CA ALA A 118 8.50 -7.34 -4.13
C ALA A 118 7.86 -7.14 -2.75
N PRO A 119 6.68 -6.49 -2.68
CA PRO A 119 5.83 -6.47 -1.49
C PRO A 119 5.61 -7.85 -0.85
N PHE A 120 5.74 -7.96 0.48
CA PHE A 120 5.51 -9.20 1.23
C PHE A 120 4.06 -9.36 1.66
N MET A 121 3.14 -9.51 0.71
CA MET A 121 1.72 -9.71 1.03
C MET A 121 1.00 -10.55 -0.01
N TYR A 122 -0.03 -11.28 0.44
CA TYR A 122 -1.01 -11.85 -0.48
C TYR A 122 -2.14 -10.84 -0.69
N VAL A 123 -2.60 -10.71 -1.93
CA VAL A 123 -3.81 -9.94 -2.26
C VAL A 123 -4.90 -10.93 -2.61
N CYS A 124 -5.98 -10.95 -1.85
CA CYS A 124 -7.11 -11.85 -2.01
C CYS A 124 -8.40 -11.06 -2.26
N ARG A 125 -9.41 -11.73 -2.83
CA ARG A 125 -10.76 -11.21 -3.00
C ARG A 125 -11.80 -12.23 -2.60
N PHE A 126 -12.95 -11.78 -2.10
CA PHE A 126 -14.09 -12.66 -1.86
C PHE A 126 -14.61 -13.25 -3.18
N ALA A 127 -15.16 -14.45 -3.14
CA ALA A 127 -15.62 -15.16 -4.34
C ALA A 127 -16.65 -14.36 -5.15
N SER A 128 -17.63 -13.75 -4.48
CA SER A 128 -18.74 -12.97 -5.05
C SER A 128 -18.41 -11.49 -5.31
N SER A 129 -17.23 -10.99 -4.89
CA SER A 129 -16.91 -9.56 -4.85
C SER A 129 -16.86 -8.80 -6.19
N MET A 130 -16.83 -9.52 -7.32
CA MET A 130 -16.75 -8.89 -8.63
C MET A 130 -18.12 -8.57 -9.24
N GLU A 131 -19.20 -9.10 -8.65
CA GLU A 131 -20.57 -8.88 -9.13
C GLU A 131 -21.09 -7.49 -8.74
N HIS A 132 -20.50 -6.88 -7.71
CA HIS A 132 -20.98 -5.66 -7.10
C HIS A 132 -19.85 -4.67 -6.83
N TYR A 133 -20.15 -3.36 -6.85
CA TYR A 133 -19.20 -2.35 -6.41
C TYR A 133 -19.13 -2.32 -4.89
N PRO A 134 -17.91 -2.32 -4.30
CA PRO A 134 -17.78 -2.19 -2.85
C PRO A 134 -18.42 -0.91 -2.32
N HIS A 135 -19.04 -0.99 -1.15
CA HIS A 135 -19.67 0.13 -0.48
C HIS A 135 -19.03 0.35 0.90
N PHE A 136 -18.91 1.62 1.32
CA PHE A 136 -18.28 1.99 2.59
C PHE A 136 -18.81 1.19 3.78
N SER A 137 -20.13 1.04 3.90
CA SER A 137 -20.75 0.32 5.01
C SER A 137 -20.39 -1.18 5.01
N GLU A 138 -20.30 -1.81 3.84
CA GLU A 138 -19.85 -3.20 3.73
C GLU A 138 -18.37 -3.32 4.13
N THR A 139 -17.53 -2.42 3.62
CA THR A 139 -16.11 -2.34 3.97
C THR A 139 -15.91 -2.11 5.48
N ALA A 140 -16.75 -1.30 6.13
CA ALA A 140 -16.71 -1.07 7.58
C ALA A 140 -17.08 -2.33 8.38
N ILE A 141 -18.10 -3.07 7.94
CA ILE A 141 -18.47 -4.36 8.55
C ILE A 141 -17.34 -5.37 8.35
N LEU A 142 -16.78 -5.46 7.15
CA LEU A 142 -15.64 -6.34 6.85
C LEU A 142 -14.46 -6.06 7.79
N ARG A 143 -14.09 -4.79 8.02
CA ARG A 143 -13.02 -4.42 8.97
C ARG A 143 -13.34 -4.79 10.42
N ARG A 144 -14.63 -4.83 10.81
CA ARG A 144 -15.05 -5.29 12.15
C ARG A 144 -14.93 -6.81 12.31
N VAL A 145 -15.30 -7.58 11.28
CA VAL A 145 -15.24 -9.06 11.32
C VAL A 145 -13.86 -9.62 10.98
N MET A 146 -13.05 -8.85 10.25
CA MET A 146 -11.66 -9.13 9.90
C MET A 146 -10.75 -8.01 10.43
N PRO A 147 -10.61 -7.84 11.75
CA PRO A 147 -9.73 -6.82 12.28
C PRO A 147 -8.27 -7.12 11.91
N GLN A 148 -7.46 -6.07 11.74
CA GLN A 148 -6.04 -6.20 11.48
C GLN A 148 -5.36 -7.06 12.56
N GLY A 149 -4.49 -7.96 12.12
CA GLY A 149 -3.81 -8.95 12.94
C GLY A 149 -4.61 -10.23 13.22
N SER A 150 -5.90 -10.29 12.87
CA SER A 150 -6.71 -11.49 13.11
C SER A 150 -6.28 -12.66 12.22
N ALA A 151 -6.28 -13.87 12.78
CA ALA A 151 -5.95 -15.07 12.03
C ALA A 151 -7.12 -15.50 11.15
N VAL A 152 -6.83 -15.88 9.91
CA VAL A 152 -7.82 -16.35 8.94
C VAL A 152 -7.33 -17.59 8.21
N ASN A 153 -8.23 -18.56 8.05
CA ASN A 153 -8.02 -19.69 7.15
C ASN A 153 -8.57 -19.33 5.78
N VAL A 154 -7.74 -19.50 4.75
CA VAL A 154 -8.07 -19.09 3.39
C VAL A 154 -8.24 -20.32 2.51
N ARG A 155 -9.42 -20.46 1.89
CA ARG A 155 -9.69 -21.48 0.89
C ARG A 155 -9.69 -20.83 -0.49
N CYS A 156 -8.56 -20.93 -1.19
CA CYS A 156 -8.46 -20.41 -2.55
C CYS A 156 -9.22 -21.27 -3.55
N GLU A 157 -9.97 -20.62 -4.43
CA GLU A 157 -10.47 -21.28 -5.62
C GLU A 157 -9.33 -21.52 -6.61
N LYS A 158 -9.40 -22.63 -7.35
CA LYS A 158 -8.47 -22.95 -8.43
C LYS A 158 -8.62 -21.91 -9.55
N THR A 159 -7.83 -20.85 -9.47
CA THR A 159 -7.79 -19.78 -10.46
C THR A 159 -6.46 -19.85 -11.21
N LYS A 160 -6.43 -19.29 -12.43
CA LYS A 160 -5.16 -18.97 -13.11
C LYS A 160 -4.41 -18.06 -12.13
N GLY A 161 -3.20 -18.43 -11.69
CA GLY A 161 -2.50 -17.85 -10.53
C GLY A 161 -2.10 -16.38 -10.64
N THR A 162 -3.07 -15.50 -10.84
CA THR A 162 -2.95 -14.05 -10.93
C THR A 162 -3.70 -13.42 -9.77
N ALA A 163 -3.02 -12.60 -8.98
CA ALA A 163 -3.65 -11.81 -7.93
C ALA A 163 -4.69 -10.81 -8.51
N PRO A 164 -5.76 -10.47 -7.77
CA PRO A 164 -6.09 -10.99 -6.44
C PRO A 164 -6.60 -12.44 -6.47
N TYR A 165 -6.13 -13.25 -5.53
CA TYR A 165 -6.55 -14.64 -5.38
C TYR A 165 -8.01 -14.71 -4.93
N LYS A 166 -8.85 -15.40 -5.71
CA LYS A 166 -10.25 -15.64 -5.34
C LYS A 166 -10.30 -16.64 -4.18
N ALA A 167 -10.89 -16.26 -3.06
CA ALA A 167 -10.90 -17.10 -1.88
C ALA A 167 -12.11 -16.88 -0.96
N ASP A 168 -12.41 -17.90 -0.17
CA ASP A 168 -13.24 -17.81 1.03
C ASP A 168 -12.37 -17.67 2.27
N PHE A 169 -12.86 -16.89 3.24
CA PHE A 169 -12.17 -16.60 4.49
C PHE A 169 -12.97 -17.16 5.65
N ILE A 170 -12.27 -17.87 6.54
CA ILE A 170 -12.85 -18.49 7.73
C ILE A 170 -12.10 -17.97 8.94
N ASN A 171 -12.82 -17.47 9.94
CA ASN A 171 -12.21 -16.94 11.16
C ASN A 171 -11.69 -18.07 12.07
N ASP A 172 -11.08 -17.70 13.20
CA ASP A 172 -10.55 -18.62 14.20
C ASP A 172 -11.62 -19.51 14.87
N LYS A 173 -12.88 -19.07 14.86
CA LYS A 173 -14.04 -19.83 15.36
C LYS A 173 -14.62 -20.81 14.33
N GLY A 174 -14.07 -20.85 13.10
CA GLY A 174 -14.57 -21.71 12.03
C GLY A 174 -15.78 -21.14 11.28
N GLU A 175 -16.13 -19.87 11.49
CA GLU A 175 -17.25 -19.20 10.83
C GLU A 175 -16.80 -18.64 9.48
N ASN A 176 -17.64 -18.77 8.45
CA ASN A 176 -17.42 -18.12 7.16
C ASN A 176 -17.61 -16.60 7.32
N ILE A 177 -16.61 -15.84 6.94
CA ILE A 177 -16.64 -14.38 7.12
C ILE A 177 -17.70 -13.72 6.24
N TRP A 178 -17.91 -14.20 5.01
CA TRP A 178 -18.93 -13.62 4.14
C TRP A 178 -20.35 -13.84 4.70
N GLU A 179 -20.63 -15.03 5.22
CA GLU A 179 -21.90 -15.32 5.89
C GLU A 179 -22.13 -14.43 7.12
N LEU A 180 -21.06 -14.16 7.90
CA LEU A 180 -21.12 -13.22 9.02
C LEU A 180 -21.42 -11.78 8.55
N VAL A 181 -20.82 -11.35 7.46
CA VAL A 181 -21.08 -10.03 6.86
C VAL A 181 -22.54 -9.93 6.44
N GLU A 182 -23.07 -10.91 5.70
CA GLU A 182 -24.48 -10.94 5.27
C GLU A 182 -25.44 -10.89 6.46
N LYS A 183 -25.14 -11.65 7.50
CA LYS A 183 -25.94 -11.65 8.74
C LYS A 183 -25.94 -10.26 9.41
N ILE A 184 -24.77 -9.66 9.61
CA ILE A 184 -24.65 -8.33 10.22
C ILE A 184 -25.37 -7.29 9.37
N LYS A 185 -25.29 -7.40 8.05
CA LYS A 185 -26.00 -6.50 7.14
C LYS A 185 -27.51 -6.62 7.26
N ALA A 186 -28.04 -7.83 7.40
CA ALA A 186 -29.46 -8.05 7.66
C ALA A 186 -29.88 -7.48 9.02
N ASP A 187 -29.10 -7.78 10.07
CA ASP A 187 -29.36 -7.37 11.46
C ASP A 187 -29.28 -5.84 11.65
N GLU A 188 -28.29 -5.19 11.03
CA GLU A 188 -28.09 -3.74 11.08
C GLU A 188 -28.86 -2.98 9.97
N HIS A 189 -29.70 -3.67 9.20
CA HIS A 189 -30.48 -3.12 8.07
C HIS A 189 -29.61 -2.33 7.07
N VAL A 190 -28.39 -2.80 6.81
CA VAL A 190 -27.46 -2.21 5.84
C VAL A 190 -27.82 -2.68 4.44
N VAL A 191 -28.50 -1.80 3.70
CA VAL A 191 -28.88 -2.02 2.30
C VAL A 191 -27.62 -2.24 1.43
N HIS A 192 -27.68 -3.30 0.62
CA HIS A 192 -26.62 -3.86 -0.24
C HIS A 192 -26.50 -3.13 -1.59
N PRO A 193 -25.49 -3.47 -2.42
CA PRO A 193 -24.46 -2.62 -3.01
C PRO A 193 -24.93 -1.63 -4.09
N CYS A 194 -24.07 -0.67 -4.40
CA CYS A 194 -24.25 0.22 -5.54
C CYS A 194 -24.24 -0.60 -6.85
N PHE A 195 -25.36 -0.62 -7.57
CA PHE A 195 -25.46 -1.22 -8.91
C PHE A 195 -24.85 -0.32 -10.00
N ASP A 196 -24.68 0.97 -9.69
CA ASP A 196 -24.11 1.97 -10.57
C ASP A 196 -22.96 2.70 -9.86
N LEU A 197 -22.02 3.26 -10.65
CA LEU A 197 -21.05 4.28 -10.22
C LEU A 197 -21.79 5.60 -9.87
N VAL A 198 -22.73 5.54 -8.94
CA VAL A 198 -23.37 6.75 -8.44
C VAL A 198 -22.46 7.31 -7.37
N HIS A 199 -22.08 8.58 -7.51
CA HIS A 199 -21.49 9.32 -6.40
C HIS A 199 -22.36 9.10 -5.17
N TYR A 200 -21.74 8.70 -4.06
CA TYR A 200 -22.42 8.61 -2.78
C TYR A 200 -23.06 9.97 -2.47
N ASP A 201 -24.39 10.04 -2.56
CA ASP A 201 -25.18 11.22 -2.21
C ASP A 201 -25.79 10.98 -0.82
N ASP A 202 -25.13 11.54 0.18
CA ASP A 202 -25.52 11.52 1.61
C ASP A 202 -26.98 11.94 1.83
N LYS A 203 -27.57 12.71 0.89
CA LYS A 203 -28.95 13.20 1.01
C LYS A 203 -30.02 12.18 0.64
N ARG A 204 -29.68 11.11 -0.10
CA ARG A 204 -30.68 10.16 -0.65
C ARG A 204 -30.80 8.86 0.12
N VAL A 205 -29.83 8.54 0.97
CA VAL A 205 -29.77 7.26 1.64
C VAL A 205 -30.12 7.43 3.11
N ARG A 206 -31.38 7.14 3.48
CA ARG A 206 -31.78 6.92 4.87
C ARG A 206 -31.22 5.58 5.35
N LEU A 207 -29.90 5.46 5.48
CA LEU A 207 -29.26 4.38 6.21
C LEU A 207 -28.90 4.88 7.60
N LEU A 208 -29.05 4.00 8.58
CA LEU A 208 -28.56 4.19 9.95
C LEU A 208 -27.18 4.87 9.90
N SER A 209 -27.08 5.98 10.61
CA SER A 209 -26.05 7.00 10.54
C SER A 209 -24.63 6.44 10.75
N PHE A 210 -24.01 5.94 9.69
CA PHE A 210 -22.57 5.77 9.63
C PHE A 210 -21.98 7.04 9.02
N HIS A 211 -21.20 7.77 9.82
CA HIS A 211 -20.44 8.90 9.33
C HIS A 211 -19.43 8.40 8.30
N VAL A 212 -19.63 8.75 7.03
CA VAL A 212 -18.63 8.51 5.99
C VAL A 212 -17.50 9.52 6.20
N PRO A 213 -16.25 9.09 6.37
CA PRO A 213 -15.14 10.01 6.48
C PRO A 213 -15.05 10.89 5.24
N ASP A 214 -14.78 12.17 5.45
CA ASP A 214 -14.48 13.10 4.35
C ASP A 214 -13.35 12.53 3.48
N GLY A 215 -13.58 12.52 2.16
CA GLY A 215 -12.60 11.99 1.20
C GLY A 215 -12.53 10.47 1.10
N TYR A 216 -13.56 9.73 1.55
CA TYR A 216 -13.63 8.29 1.31
C TYR A 216 -13.58 7.92 -0.18
N ARG A 217 -12.79 6.89 -0.52
CA ARG A 217 -12.60 6.39 -1.89
C ARG A 217 -12.49 4.87 -1.89
N GLU A 218 -13.20 4.21 -2.80
CA GLU A 218 -13.10 2.77 -3.03
C GLU A 218 -12.14 2.47 -4.18
N GLU A 219 -11.25 1.49 -4.00
CA GLU A 219 -10.52 0.93 -5.13
C GLU A 219 -11.35 -0.14 -5.81
N LEU A 220 -11.51 0.02 -7.12
CA LEU A 220 -12.24 -0.94 -7.97
C LEU A 220 -11.29 -1.90 -8.70
N GLU A 221 -10.02 -1.49 -8.81
CA GLU A 221 -8.95 -2.19 -9.50
C GLU A 221 -7.76 -2.37 -8.55
N ILE A 222 -7.04 -3.47 -8.72
CA ILE A 222 -5.84 -3.74 -7.92
C ILE A 222 -4.78 -2.69 -8.23
N PHE A 223 -4.16 -2.13 -7.20
CA PHE A 223 -3.05 -1.20 -7.36
C PHE A 223 -1.95 -1.85 -8.22
N THR A 224 -1.64 -1.22 -9.36
CA THR A 224 -0.80 -1.82 -10.41
C THR A 224 0.56 -2.34 -9.91
N PRO A 225 1.31 -1.63 -9.05
CA PRO A 225 2.55 -2.14 -8.48
C PRO A 225 2.39 -3.45 -7.69
N PHE A 226 1.26 -3.64 -6.98
CA PHE A 226 0.96 -4.88 -6.26
C PHE A 226 0.66 -6.02 -7.23
N ALA A 227 -0.13 -5.76 -8.28
CA ALA A 227 -0.42 -6.75 -9.31
C ALA A 227 0.83 -7.21 -10.07
N LYS A 228 1.79 -6.30 -10.31
CA LYS A 228 3.05 -6.60 -11.01
C LYS A 228 4.10 -7.27 -10.10
N GLY A 229 3.96 -7.17 -8.77
CA GLY A 229 4.95 -7.67 -7.82
C GLY A 229 6.33 -7.02 -7.99
N LYS A 230 6.39 -5.75 -8.38
CA LYS A 230 7.64 -5.03 -8.64
C LYS A 230 7.61 -3.64 -8.04
N MET A 231 8.69 -3.28 -7.35
CA MET A 231 8.92 -1.93 -6.86
C MET A 231 9.82 -1.18 -7.84
N GLN A 232 9.31 -0.09 -8.40
CA GLN A 232 10.05 0.74 -9.35
C GLN A 232 10.92 1.74 -8.58
N LEU A 233 12.23 1.59 -8.65
CA LEU A 233 13.16 2.54 -8.06
C LEU A 233 13.20 3.85 -8.84
N THR A 234 13.46 4.95 -8.13
CA THR A 234 13.76 6.24 -8.74
C THR A 234 14.94 6.09 -9.69
N ASN A 235 14.81 6.58 -10.93
CA ASN A 235 15.93 6.65 -11.85
C ASN A 235 16.87 7.77 -11.42
N PHE A 236 17.88 7.43 -10.60
CA PHE A 236 18.76 8.37 -9.91
C PHE A 236 19.44 9.38 -10.86
N LEU A 237 19.81 8.94 -12.06
CA LEU A 237 20.39 9.80 -13.08
C LEU A 237 19.41 10.89 -13.56
N HIS A 238 18.14 10.55 -13.73
CA HIS A 238 17.12 11.51 -14.14
C HIS A 238 16.84 12.53 -13.02
N SER A 239 16.79 12.09 -11.76
CA SER A 239 16.60 12.99 -10.62
C SER A 239 17.78 13.94 -10.36
N ILE A 240 19.01 13.54 -10.71
CA ILE A 240 20.19 14.42 -10.66
C ILE A 240 20.15 15.45 -11.79
N ILE A 241 19.79 15.05 -13.01
CA ILE A 241 19.73 15.95 -14.18
C ILE A 241 18.62 16.99 -14.01
N SER A 242 17.48 16.63 -13.42
CA SER A 242 16.35 17.53 -13.15
C SER A 242 16.59 18.52 -12.00
N ALA A 243 17.49 18.20 -11.07
CA ALA A 243 17.83 19.09 -9.98
C ALA A 243 18.96 20.02 -10.46
N GLU A 244 18.66 21.30 -10.69
CA GLU A 244 19.63 22.34 -11.08
C GLU A 244 20.65 22.65 -9.97
N TYR A 245 21.42 21.67 -9.49
CA TYR A 245 22.41 21.85 -8.43
C TYR A 245 23.67 21.00 -8.66
N PRO A 246 24.88 21.57 -8.47
CA PRO A 246 26.08 20.77 -8.30
C PRO A 246 26.04 20.15 -6.90
N ALA A 247 25.87 18.83 -6.82
CA ALA A 247 25.99 18.08 -5.57
C ALA A 247 27.16 17.09 -5.68
N ASN A 248 27.93 16.99 -4.59
CA ASN A 248 28.95 15.95 -4.43
C ASN A 248 28.24 14.70 -3.91
N PHE A 249 28.37 13.59 -4.62
CA PHE A 249 27.81 12.31 -4.20
C PHE A 249 28.94 11.36 -3.82
N VAL A 250 28.79 10.71 -2.67
CA VAL A 250 29.66 9.62 -2.23
C VAL A 250 28.86 8.34 -2.35
N MET A 251 29.29 7.45 -3.24
CA MET A 251 28.92 6.03 -3.21
C MET A 251 30.18 5.25 -2.89
N ASP A 252 30.03 4.14 -2.17
CA ASP A 252 31.03 3.47 -1.31
C ASP A 252 32.44 3.13 -1.86
N GLU A 253 32.82 3.48 -3.10
CA GLU A 253 34.23 3.42 -3.55
C GLU A 253 34.66 4.57 -4.49
N PHE A 254 33.79 5.55 -4.79
CA PHE A 254 34.11 6.66 -5.71
C PHE A 254 33.42 7.96 -5.31
N VAL A 255 34.20 9.05 -5.23
CA VAL A 255 33.68 10.42 -5.05
C VAL A 255 33.45 11.01 -6.43
N PHE A 256 32.18 11.20 -6.81
CA PHE A 256 31.86 11.83 -8.09
C PHE A 256 31.42 13.27 -7.89
N ARG A 257 32.02 14.18 -8.67
CA ARG A 257 31.52 15.55 -8.82
C ARG A 257 30.74 15.65 -10.12
N VAL A 258 29.41 15.75 -10.01
CA VAL A 258 28.55 15.99 -11.17
C VAL A 258 28.47 17.49 -11.39
N THR A 259 29.05 17.97 -12.49
CA THR A 259 28.95 19.37 -12.93
C THR A 259 28.16 19.42 -14.23
N VAL A 260 26.99 20.06 -14.22
CA VAL A 260 26.23 20.33 -15.44
C VAL A 260 26.93 21.45 -16.22
N VAL A 261 27.51 21.13 -17.36
CA VAL A 261 28.11 22.12 -18.27
C VAL A 261 27.40 22.02 -19.62
N ARG A 262 26.52 22.98 -19.91
CA ARG A 262 25.87 23.18 -21.22
C ARG A 262 25.34 21.87 -21.85
N GLU A 263 24.31 21.30 -21.24
CA GLU A 263 23.55 20.14 -21.76
C GLU A 263 24.35 18.85 -22.04
N LYS A 264 25.62 18.77 -21.62
CA LYS A 264 26.42 17.54 -21.66
C LYS A 264 26.85 17.15 -20.26
N LEU A 265 26.45 15.94 -19.85
CA LEU A 265 26.91 15.29 -18.62
C LEU A 265 28.41 15.03 -18.71
N ARG A 266 29.18 15.64 -17.81
CA ARG A 266 30.58 15.26 -17.54
C ARG A 266 30.65 14.60 -16.18
N ILE A 267 30.97 13.31 -16.18
CA ILE A 267 31.32 12.56 -14.99
C ILE A 267 32.84 12.65 -14.88
N ASN A 268 33.34 13.35 -13.87
CA ASN A 268 34.76 13.34 -13.53
C ASN A 268 34.95 12.28 -12.44
N LEU A 269 35.74 11.26 -12.77
CA LEU A 269 36.29 10.27 -11.84
C LEU A 269 37.47 10.87 -11.07
#